data_AF-A0A1G7ZNU7-F1
#
_entry.id   AF-A0A1G7ZNU7-F1
#
_cell.length_a   1.000
_cell.length_b   1.000
_cell.length_c   1.000
_cell.angle_alpha   90.00
_cell.angle_beta   90.00
_cell.angle_gamma   90.00
#
_symmetry.space_group_name_H-M   'P 1'
#
loop_
_entity.id
_entity.type
_entity.pdbx_description
1 polymer ?
#
loop_
_entity_poly.entity_id
_entity_poly.type
_entity_poly.pdbx_seq_one_letter_code
_entity_poly.pdbx_strand_id
1 'polypeptide(L)'
;MRSFSFILSLLFLTSVSAQEIQMSETASLEQIYGEVQEAEELLPMNELGIEFGYALYEATITAEEGNPVLTVENVRDYAAVYVDGKLQGWMTEEKKAIPLQVLAGKHTLQLYAENIGRITYGPEILDNSKGLFGSITLSDTEIGNWRMIPLAVRDCAVGELTFAPQTDGGRPCFYKGTFTVEIPADTYLDVSGWGMGEVWVNGHYAGSYWEQNAQQSIQLPAETLQKGANSLTVFELKSNGKRTMRLSDKAIFN
;
A
#
# COMPACT_ATOMS: atom_id res chain seq x y z
N MET A 1 -62.97 12.64 27.58
CA MET A 1 -62.16 12.75 26.34
C MET A 1 -60.69 12.59 26.71
N ARG A 2 -60.10 11.41 26.50
CA ARG A 2 -58.68 11.15 26.74
C ARG A 2 -57.98 11.18 25.38
N SER A 3 -57.12 12.18 25.17
CA SER A 3 -56.31 12.31 23.96
C SER A 3 -55.11 11.38 24.08
N PHE A 4 -55.00 10.41 23.17
CA PHE A 4 -53.81 9.58 23.01
C PHE A 4 -52.87 10.28 22.03
N SER A 5 -51.72 10.76 22.52
CA SER A 5 -50.60 11.15 21.66
C SER A 5 -49.92 9.88 21.15
N PHE A 6 -50.08 9.59 19.87
CA PHE A 6 -49.18 8.66 19.16
C PHE A 6 -47.88 9.41 18.86
N ILE A 7 -46.81 9.06 19.58
CA ILE A 7 -45.46 9.44 19.20
C ILE A 7 -45.02 8.46 18.12
N LEU A 8 -45.03 8.91 16.87
CA LEU A 8 -44.47 8.18 15.74
C LEU A 8 -42.94 8.27 15.86
N SER A 9 -42.29 7.22 16.36
CA SER A 9 -40.83 7.13 16.31
C SER A 9 -40.42 6.89 14.87
N LEU A 10 -39.90 7.92 14.21
CA LEU A 10 -39.16 7.76 12.96
C LEU A 10 -37.88 6.97 13.30
N LEU A 11 -37.88 5.68 12.93
CA LEU A 11 -36.64 4.93 12.79
C LEU A 11 -35.90 5.53 11.60
N PHE A 12 -34.85 6.31 11.87
CA PHE A 12 -33.85 6.60 10.85
C PHE A 12 -33.19 5.28 10.49
N LEU A 13 -33.52 4.75 9.31
CA LEU A 13 -32.68 3.78 8.61
C LEU A 13 -31.38 4.52 8.30
N THR A 14 -30.37 4.36 9.15
CA THR A 14 -29.02 4.77 8.82
C THR A 14 -28.58 3.87 7.67
N SER A 15 -28.67 4.40 6.44
CA SER A 15 -27.93 3.83 5.32
C SER A 15 -26.46 3.69 5.73
N VAL A 16 -25.77 2.69 5.19
CA VAL A 16 -24.34 2.38 5.37
C VAL A 16 -23.43 3.51 4.83
N SER A 17 -23.91 4.75 4.77
CA SER A 17 -23.44 5.82 3.90
C SER A 17 -22.35 6.70 4.52
N ALA A 18 -21.99 6.53 5.79
CA ALA A 18 -21.00 7.38 6.45
C ALA A 18 -20.28 6.71 7.64
N GLN A 19 -20.17 5.37 7.63
CA GLN A 19 -19.44 4.70 8.71
C GLN A 19 -17.94 4.91 8.52
N GLU A 20 -17.29 5.47 9.54
CA GLU A 20 -15.83 5.47 9.62
C GLU A 20 -15.34 4.11 10.11
N ILE A 21 -14.30 3.61 9.45
CA ILE A 21 -13.62 2.35 9.76
C ILE A 21 -12.25 2.71 10.29
N GLN A 22 -12.07 2.61 11.60
CA GLN A 22 -10.77 2.81 12.25
C GLN A 22 -9.91 1.57 12.04
N MET A 23 -8.69 1.77 11.54
CA MET A 23 -7.66 0.75 11.51
C MET A 23 -7.03 0.67 12.90
N SER A 24 -7.27 -0.44 13.61
CA SER A 24 -6.88 -0.64 15.02
C SER A 24 -5.76 -1.64 15.19
N GLU A 25 -5.48 -2.44 14.16
CA GLU A 25 -4.47 -3.48 14.20
C GLU A 25 -3.56 -3.41 12.97
N THR A 26 -2.34 -3.92 13.11
CA THR A 26 -1.38 -4.05 12.01
C THR A 26 -0.73 -5.43 11.98
N ALA A 27 -0.29 -5.86 10.79
CA ALA A 27 0.51 -7.06 10.58
C ALA A 27 1.75 -6.72 9.73
N SER A 28 2.91 -7.24 10.17
CA SER A 28 4.21 -7.02 9.51
C SER A 28 4.28 -7.71 8.14
N LEU A 29 4.98 -7.09 7.18
CA LEU A 29 5.28 -7.69 5.88
C LEU A 29 6.23 -8.88 5.98
N GLU A 30 6.99 -9.02 7.07
CA GLU A 30 7.87 -10.19 7.29
C GLU A 30 7.10 -11.52 7.22
N GLN A 31 5.80 -11.51 7.52
CA GLN A 31 4.93 -12.69 7.42
C GLN A 31 4.70 -13.16 5.97
N ILE A 32 5.00 -12.32 4.98
CA ILE A 32 4.77 -12.58 3.55
C ILE A 32 6.05 -12.46 2.72
N TYR A 33 7.22 -12.42 3.36
CA TYR A 33 8.49 -12.38 2.65
C TYR A 33 8.71 -13.67 1.88
N GLY A 34 9.02 -13.52 0.60
CA GLY A 34 9.52 -14.60 -0.24
C GLY A 34 10.99 -14.91 0.06
N GLU A 35 11.59 -15.69 -0.84
CA GLU A 35 13.02 -16.02 -0.76
C GLU A 35 13.87 -14.75 -0.94
N VAL A 36 14.77 -14.51 0.01
CA VAL A 36 15.67 -13.36 -0.02
C VAL A 36 16.79 -13.63 -1.02
N GLN A 37 17.01 -12.71 -1.94
CA GLN A 37 18.14 -12.74 -2.86
C GLN A 37 19.13 -11.64 -2.50
N GLU A 38 20.42 -11.99 -2.43
CA GLU A 38 21.50 -11.05 -2.15
C GLU A 38 22.39 -10.89 -3.38
N ALA A 39 22.73 -9.66 -3.75
CA ALA A 39 23.61 -9.36 -4.86
C ALA A 39 24.34 -8.04 -4.66
N GLU A 40 25.46 -7.86 -5.37
CA GLU A 40 26.17 -6.57 -5.35
C GLU A 40 25.35 -5.49 -6.06
N GLU A 41 24.69 -5.83 -7.16
CA GLU A 41 23.89 -4.92 -7.99
C GLU A 41 22.39 -5.20 -7.82
N LEU A 42 21.56 -4.24 -8.23
CA LEU A 42 20.12 -4.42 -8.30
C LEU A 42 19.73 -5.43 -9.38
N LEU A 43 18.88 -6.39 -9.04
CA LEU A 43 18.26 -7.30 -10.00
C LEU A 43 16.84 -6.83 -10.33
N PRO A 44 16.43 -6.78 -11.62
CA PRO A 44 15.05 -6.50 -11.97
C PRO A 44 14.13 -7.58 -11.40
N MET A 45 12.86 -7.22 -11.14
CA MET A 45 11.84 -8.11 -10.57
C MET A 45 11.66 -9.42 -11.33
N ASN A 46 11.87 -9.41 -12.66
CA ASN A 46 11.79 -10.61 -13.50
C ASN A 46 12.85 -11.65 -13.10
N GLU A 47 14.05 -11.21 -12.71
CA GLU A 47 15.12 -12.10 -12.24
C GLU A 47 14.88 -12.60 -10.81
N LEU A 48 14.10 -11.85 -10.03
CA LEU A 48 13.57 -12.28 -8.73
C LEU A 48 12.37 -13.23 -8.84
N GLY A 49 11.96 -13.58 -10.07
CA GLY A 49 10.78 -14.42 -10.34
C GLY A 49 9.44 -13.73 -10.09
N ILE A 50 9.42 -12.40 -10.03
CA ILE A 50 8.21 -11.61 -9.73
C ILE A 50 7.59 -11.09 -11.03
N GLU A 51 6.50 -11.73 -11.42
CA GLU A 51 5.75 -11.36 -12.61
C GLU A 51 4.77 -10.20 -12.37
N PHE A 52 4.27 -10.04 -11.15
CA PHE A 52 3.33 -8.99 -10.78
C PHE A 52 3.41 -8.74 -9.27
N GLY A 53 3.12 -7.52 -8.82
CA GLY A 53 3.05 -7.20 -7.40
C GLY A 53 4.28 -6.43 -6.92
N TYR A 54 4.87 -6.86 -5.80
CA TYR A 54 5.76 -6.00 -5.01
C TYR A 54 7.10 -6.67 -4.68
N ALA A 55 8.13 -5.85 -4.52
CA ALA A 55 9.44 -6.24 -4.02
C ALA A 55 10.00 -5.19 -3.05
N LEU A 56 10.69 -5.64 -2.01
CA LEU A 56 11.52 -4.78 -1.17
C LEU A 56 12.98 -4.93 -1.59
N TYR A 57 13.61 -3.81 -1.93
CA TYR A 57 15.05 -3.67 -2.11
C TYR A 57 15.62 -2.96 -0.89
N GLU A 58 16.52 -3.61 -0.16
CA GLU A 58 17.11 -3.11 1.07
C GLU A 58 18.63 -3.11 0.99
N ALA A 59 19.26 -2.03 1.43
CA ALA A 59 20.70 -1.91 1.56
C ALA A 59 21.09 -1.05 2.76
N THR A 60 22.33 -1.20 3.24
CA THR A 60 22.92 -0.25 4.19
C THR A 60 23.64 0.84 3.44
N ILE A 61 23.32 2.10 3.72
CA ILE A 61 23.97 3.27 3.12
C ILE A 61 24.74 4.05 4.19
N THR A 62 25.77 4.80 3.77
CA THR A 62 26.46 5.77 4.63
C THR A 62 26.31 7.15 4.01
N ALA A 63 25.62 8.05 4.70
CA ALA A 63 25.55 9.46 4.32
C ALA A 63 26.75 10.20 4.90
N GLU A 64 27.60 10.78 4.04
CA GLU A 64 28.74 11.59 4.47
C GLU A 64 28.31 12.97 5.01
N GLU A 65 27.30 13.54 4.37
CA GLU A 65 26.70 14.82 4.72
C GLU A 65 25.17 14.68 4.85
N GLY A 66 24.54 15.69 5.46
CA GLY A 66 23.09 15.72 5.59
C GLY A 66 22.40 15.88 4.24
N ASN A 67 21.25 15.23 4.10
CA ASN A 67 20.37 15.30 2.94
C ASN A 67 20.98 14.92 1.57
N PRO A 68 21.61 13.73 1.46
CA PRO A 68 22.13 13.26 0.18
C PRO A 68 21.03 12.99 -0.86
N VAL A 69 21.40 12.90 -2.13
CA VAL A 69 20.47 12.59 -3.23
C VAL A 69 20.60 11.12 -3.61
N LEU A 70 19.49 10.38 -3.52
CA LEU A 70 19.38 9.03 -4.03
C LEU A 70 18.98 9.09 -5.51
N THR A 71 19.75 8.44 -6.38
CA THR A 71 19.46 8.34 -7.82
C THR A 71 19.43 6.88 -8.24
N VAL A 72 18.42 6.48 -9.01
CA VAL A 72 18.26 5.12 -9.53
C VAL A 72 18.16 5.19 -11.05
N GLU A 73 18.97 4.40 -11.75
CA GLU A 73 19.01 4.42 -13.21
C GLU A 73 17.67 4.03 -13.84
N ASN A 74 17.05 2.94 -13.36
CA ASN A 74 15.77 2.46 -13.86
C ASN A 74 14.81 2.15 -12.72
N VAL A 75 13.65 2.81 -12.76
CA VAL A 75 12.53 2.62 -11.83
C VAL A 75 11.32 2.28 -12.67
N ARG A 76 10.81 1.05 -12.56
CA ARG A 76 9.64 0.58 -13.31
C ARG A 76 8.70 -0.25 -12.44
N ASP A 77 7.54 0.21 -12.01
CA ASP A 77 6.90 1.48 -12.37
C ASP A 77 7.02 2.53 -11.26
N TYR A 78 7.00 2.06 -10.02
CA TYR A 78 6.95 2.91 -8.83
C TYR A 78 7.79 2.33 -7.72
N ALA A 79 8.46 3.18 -6.94
CA ALA A 79 9.08 2.80 -5.68
C ALA A 79 8.83 3.83 -4.57
N ALA A 80 8.28 3.38 -3.45
CA ALA A 80 8.25 4.17 -2.21
C ALA A 80 9.59 4.01 -1.48
N VAL A 81 10.22 5.14 -1.15
CA VAL A 81 11.55 5.17 -0.54
C VAL A 81 11.44 5.48 0.94
N TYR A 82 12.00 4.59 1.76
CA TYR A 82 12.07 4.71 3.20
C TYR A 82 13.53 4.66 3.65
N VAL A 83 13.83 5.40 4.72
CA VAL A 83 15.11 5.28 5.42
C VAL A 83 14.85 5.09 6.91
N ASP A 84 15.44 4.05 7.49
CA ASP A 84 15.18 3.59 8.86
C ASP A 84 13.69 3.39 9.14
N GLY A 85 12.93 3.03 8.09
CA GLY A 85 11.49 2.88 8.12
C GLY A 85 10.68 4.16 8.18
N LYS A 86 11.24 5.31 7.79
CA LYS A 86 10.52 6.58 7.61
C LYS A 86 10.43 6.93 6.14
N LEU A 87 9.22 7.23 5.66
CA LEU A 87 8.97 7.63 4.26
C LEU A 87 9.76 8.89 3.91
N GLN A 88 10.59 8.81 2.88
CA GLN A 88 11.37 9.92 2.32
C GLN A 88 10.70 10.49 1.06
N GLY A 89 9.97 9.65 0.33
CA GLY A 89 9.28 10.03 -0.89
C GLY A 89 9.03 8.83 -1.79
N TRP A 90 8.93 9.09 -3.08
CA TRP A 90 8.76 8.06 -4.11
C TRP A 90 9.45 8.44 -5.41
N MET A 91 9.70 7.42 -6.22
CA MET A 91 10.37 7.45 -7.51
C MET A 91 9.49 6.77 -8.56
N THR A 92 9.58 7.25 -9.80
CA THR A 92 8.90 6.71 -11.00
C THR A 92 9.86 6.76 -12.19
N GLU A 93 9.42 6.29 -13.35
CA GLU A 93 10.20 6.38 -14.59
C GLU A 93 10.59 7.83 -14.94
N GLU A 94 9.74 8.81 -14.63
CA GLU A 94 10.00 10.25 -14.85
C GLU A 94 10.77 10.90 -13.70
N LYS A 95 10.76 10.30 -12.52
CA LYS A 95 11.35 10.84 -11.30
C LYS A 95 12.32 9.83 -10.68
N LYS A 96 13.52 9.81 -11.23
CA LYS A 96 14.62 8.88 -10.91
C LYS A 96 15.60 9.36 -9.84
N ALA A 97 15.34 10.52 -9.22
CA ALA A 97 16.16 11.03 -8.12
C ALA A 97 15.32 11.73 -7.04
N ILE A 98 15.69 11.55 -5.77
CA ILE A 98 15.08 12.26 -4.64
C ILE A 98 16.13 12.66 -3.57
N PRO A 99 15.97 13.82 -2.91
CA PRO A 99 16.74 14.11 -1.71
C PRO A 99 16.21 13.27 -0.54
N LEU A 100 17.10 12.65 0.21
CA LEU A 100 16.78 12.01 1.48
C LEU A 100 16.84 13.04 2.61
N GLN A 101 16.08 12.85 3.68
CA GLN A 101 16.10 13.70 4.88
C GLN A 101 16.73 12.93 6.03
N VAL A 102 18.06 12.79 5.96
CA VAL A 102 18.85 11.98 6.90
C VAL A 102 20.08 12.76 7.36
N LEU A 103 20.58 12.41 8.55
CA LEU A 103 21.83 12.95 9.09
C LEU A 103 23.02 12.19 8.49
N ALA A 104 24.23 12.70 8.70
CA ALA A 104 25.43 11.94 8.41
C ALA A 104 25.49 10.69 9.30
N GLY A 105 25.85 9.55 8.72
CA GLY A 105 25.88 8.27 9.42
C GLY A 105 25.42 7.08 8.59
N LYS A 106 25.30 5.93 9.25
CA LYS A 106 24.80 4.69 8.65
C LYS A 106 23.29 4.59 8.79
N HIS A 107 22.63 4.21 7.70
CA HIS A 107 21.18 4.08 7.63
C HIS A 107 20.76 2.82 6.87
N THR A 108 19.56 2.34 7.16
CA THR A 108 18.92 1.29 6.36
C THR A 108 18.06 1.94 5.28
N LEU A 109 18.43 1.78 4.02
CA LEU A 109 17.66 2.23 2.86
C LEU A 109 16.73 1.11 2.41
N GLN A 110 15.46 1.44 2.22
CA GLN A 110 14.41 0.50 1.83
C GLN A 110 13.58 1.09 0.70
N LEU A 111 13.58 0.44 -0.46
CA LEU A 111 12.75 0.79 -1.61
C LEU A 111 11.70 -0.29 -1.82
N TYR A 112 10.45 0.06 -1.65
CA TYR A 112 9.32 -0.83 -1.90
C TYR A 112 8.79 -0.56 -3.29
N ALA A 113 9.13 -1.44 -4.22
CA ALA A 113 8.76 -1.33 -5.63
C ALA A 113 7.43 -2.05 -5.91
N GLU A 114 6.64 -1.50 -6.83
CA GLU A 114 5.47 -2.15 -7.41
C GLU A 114 5.62 -2.27 -8.93
N ASN A 115 5.30 -3.44 -9.45
CA ASN A 115 5.01 -3.67 -10.86
C ASN A 115 3.49 -3.55 -11.08
N ILE A 116 3.07 -2.42 -11.65
CA ILE A 116 1.66 -2.07 -11.81
C ILE A 116 1.06 -2.72 -13.07
N GLY A 117 1.91 -3.22 -13.96
CA GLY A 117 1.51 -3.98 -15.14
C GLY A 117 2.51 -3.83 -16.30
N ARG A 118 2.52 -4.81 -17.19
CA ARG A 118 3.37 -4.79 -18.38
C ARG A 118 2.64 -4.21 -19.59
N ILE A 119 3.40 -3.58 -20.48
CA ILE A 119 2.94 -3.17 -21.79
C ILE A 119 2.47 -4.42 -22.55
N THR A 120 1.28 -4.37 -23.15
CA THR A 120 0.65 -5.50 -23.85
C THR A 120 0.57 -5.31 -25.37
N TYR A 121 1.02 -4.17 -25.89
CA TYR A 121 1.03 -3.88 -27.33
C TYR A 121 2.14 -2.87 -27.69
N GLY A 122 2.55 -2.85 -28.96
CA GLY A 122 3.50 -1.87 -29.48
C GLY A 122 4.97 -2.32 -29.44
N PRO A 123 5.89 -1.46 -29.91
CA PRO A 123 7.30 -1.83 -30.11
C PRO A 123 8.06 -2.10 -28.80
N GLU A 124 7.57 -1.58 -27.67
CA GLU A 124 8.21 -1.72 -26.35
C GLU A 124 7.77 -3.00 -25.60
N ILE A 125 6.98 -3.88 -26.23
CA ILE A 125 6.49 -5.11 -25.59
C ILE A 125 7.61 -6.05 -25.11
N LEU A 126 8.79 -5.97 -25.74
CA LEU A 126 9.97 -6.76 -25.38
C LEU A 126 10.81 -6.11 -24.27
N ASP A 127 10.63 -4.82 -23.99
CA ASP A 127 11.29 -4.12 -22.88
C ASP A 127 10.39 -4.21 -21.64
N ASN A 128 10.51 -5.32 -20.93
CA ASN A 128 9.56 -5.71 -19.89
C ASN A 128 10.18 -5.89 -18.50
N SER A 129 11.42 -5.44 -18.31
CA SER A 129 12.08 -5.41 -17.01
C SER A 129 11.35 -4.46 -16.07
N LYS A 130 11.00 -4.99 -14.88
CA LYS A 130 10.29 -4.27 -13.82
C LYS A 130 11.14 -4.20 -12.55
N GLY A 131 10.70 -3.41 -11.58
CA GLY A 131 11.42 -3.12 -10.35
C GLY A 131 12.48 -2.05 -10.52
N LEU A 132 13.60 -2.29 -9.85
CA LEU A 132 14.75 -1.39 -9.82
C LEU A 132 15.95 -2.15 -10.40
N PHE A 133 16.66 -1.55 -11.35
CA PHE A 133 17.80 -2.17 -11.99
C PHE A 133 18.75 -1.12 -12.60
N GLY A 134 19.97 -1.54 -12.87
CA GLY A 134 21.07 -0.64 -13.23
C GLY A 134 21.68 0.04 -12.01
N SER A 135 22.42 1.12 -12.24
CA SER A 135 23.13 1.84 -11.18
C SER A 135 22.20 2.49 -10.16
N ILE A 136 22.63 2.53 -8.91
CA ILE A 136 21.95 3.25 -7.83
C ILE A 136 22.99 3.92 -6.93
N THR A 137 22.87 5.24 -6.82
CA THR A 137 23.89 6.06 -6.14
C THR A 137 23.30 6.92 -5.03
N LEU A 138 24.10 7.14 -4.00
CA LEU A 138 23.90 8.16 -2.98
C LEU A 138 24.92 9.27 -3.20
N SER A 139 24.49 10.43 -3.73
CA SER A 139 25.39 11.55 -4.08
C SER A 139 26.63 11.07 -4.85
N ASP A 140 26.40 10.37 -5.96
CA ASP A 140 27.42 9.80 -6.87
C ASP A 140 28.22 8.61 -6.32
N THR A 141 27.98 8.17 -5.07
CA THR A 141 28.57 6.95 -4.52
C THR A 141 27.67 5.75 -4.80
N GLU A 142 28.16 4.75 -5.53
CA GLU A 142 27.41 3.53 -5.81
C GLU A 142 27.01 2.79 -4.52
N ILE A 143 25.76 2.33 -4.47
CA ILE A 143 25.24 1.50 -3.38
C ILE A 143 25.21 0.05 -3.86
N GLY A 144 25.93 -0.82 -3.15
CA GLY A 144 25.90 -2.26 -3.39
C GLY A 144 25.35 -3.07 -2.22
N ASN A 145 25.56 -4.39 -2.27
CA ASN A 145 25.17 -5.36 -1.24
C ASN A 145 23.65 -5.31 -0.92
N TRP A 146 22.85 -5.46 -1.97
CA TRP A 146 21.40 -5.43 -1.92
C TRP A 146 20.81 -6.74 -1.41
N ARG A 147 19.84 -6.63 -0.50
CA ARG A 147 18.88 -7.67 -0.16
C ARG A 147 17.57 -7.38 -0.88
N MET A 148 17.11 -8.31 -1.69
CA MET A 148 15.92 -8.19 -2.53
C MET A 148 14.91 -9.25 -2.14
N ILE A 149 13.69 -8.83 -1.85
CA ILE A 149 12.71 -9.67 -1.17
C ILE A 149 11.37 -9.55 -1.93
N PRO A 150 10.92 -10.60 -2.62
CA PRO A 150 9.56 -10.68 -3.12
C PRO A 150 8.54 -10.53 -1.97
N LEU A 151 7.49 -9.75 -2.19
CA LEU A 151 6.42 -9.56 -1.21
C LEU A 151 5.13 -10.18 -1.76
N ALA A 152 4.70 -11.30 -1.19
CA ALA A 152 3.53 -12.06 -1.63
C ALA A 152 2.19 -11.40 -1.21
N VAL A 153 2.03 -10.10 -1.43
CA VAL A 153 0.88 -9.31 -0.95
C VAL A 153 -0.45 -9.85 -1.46
N ARG A 154 -0.57 -10.09 -2.77
CA ARG A 154 -1.83 -10.54 -3.38
C ARG A 154 -2.11 -12.02 -3.18
N ASP A 155 -1.05 -12.83 -3.07
CA ASP A 155 -1.15 -14.28 -2.90
C ASP A 155 -1.22 -14.71 -1.43
N CYS A 156 -1.02 -13.78 -0.47
CA CYS A 156 -1.12 -14.12 0.94
C CYS A 156 -2.57 -14.34 1.38
N ALA A 157 -2.77 -15.33 2.24
CA ALA A 157 -4.02 -15.52 2.94
C ALA A 157 -4.15 -14.47 4.04
N VAL A 158 -4.72 -13.30 3.74
CA VAL A 158 -4.82 -12.18 4.70
C VAL A 158 -5.54 -12.53 6.01
N GLY A 159 -6.37 -13.58 6.01
CA GLY A 159 -7.02 -14.11 7.22
C GLY A 159 -6.09 -14.88 8.16
N GLU A 160 -4.94 -15.33 7.67
CA GLU A 160 -3.91 -16.06 8.43
C GLU A 160 -2.82 -15.15 9.00
N LEU A 161 -2.81 -13.87 8.58
CA LEU A 161 -1.89 -12.88 9.14
C LEU A 161 -2.15 -12.69 10.63
N THR A 162 -1.08 -12.68 11.41
CA THR A 162 -1.12 -12.34 12.82
C THR A 162 -1.10 -10.82 12.96
N PHE A 163 -2.23 -10.29 13.40
CA PHE A 163 -2.41 -8.86 13.67
C PHE A 163 -2.11 -8.56 15.15
N ALA A 164 -1.48 -7.40 15.38
CA ALA A 164 -1.22 -6.85 16.70
C ALA A 164 -1.85 -5.46 16.81
N PRO A 165 -2.10 -4.94 18.03
CA PRO A 165 -2.57 -3.57 18.21
C PRO A 165 -1.68 -2.57 17.47
N GLN A 166 -2.29 -1.62 16.78
CA GLN A 166 -1.57 -0.59 16.05
C GLN A 166 -0.87 0.35 17.04
N THR A 167 0.45 0.19 17.21
CA THR A 167 1.25 1.00 18.14
C THR A 167 2.05 2.09 17.45
N ASP A 168 2.50 1.85 16.23
CA ASP A 168 3.29 2.78 15.42
C ASP A 168 2.82 2.78 13.96
N GLY A 169 3.18 3.85 13.24
CA GLY A 169 2.88 4.04 11.83
C GLY A 169 4.11 4.44 11.04
N GLY A 170 4.04 4.36 9.71
CA GLY A 170 5.05 4.95 8.83
C GLY A 170 5.96 3.96 8.10
N ARG A 171 5.77 2.64 8.29
CA ARG A 171 6.33 1.60 7.41
C ARG A 171 5.19 0.94 6.62
N PRO A 172 5.50 0.36 5.44
CA PRO A 172 4.54 -0.48 4.74
C PRO A 172 4.13 -1.68 5.59
N CYS A 173 2.82 -1.92 5.69
CA CYS A 173 2.26 -3.04 6.46
C CYS A 173 0.82 -3.32 6.04
N PHE A 174 0.23 -4.35 6.64
CA PHE A 174 -1.21 -4.56 6.60
C PHE A 174 -1.86 -3.87 7.78
N TYR A 175 -2.95 -3.14 7.54
CA TYR A 175 -3.86 -2.60 8.53
C TYR A 175 -5.14 -3.41 8.56
N LYS A 176 -5.77 -3.49 9.73
CA LYS A 176 -7.07 -4.13 9.90
C LYS A 176 -8.00 -3.28 10.75
N GLY A 177 -9.25 -3.23 10.30
CA GLY A 177 -10.36 -2.60 11.00
C GLY A 177 -11.64 -3.42 10.85
N THR A 178 -12.65 -3.05 11.61
CA THR A 178 -13.97 -3.70 11.58
C THR A 178 -15.07 -2.67 11.43
N PHE A 179 -16.14 -3.05 10.74
CA PHE A 179 -17.31 -2.21 10.53
C PHE A 179 -18.59 -3.06 10.57
N THR A 180 -19.77 -2.44 10.60
CA THR A 180 -21.03 -3.17 10.78
C THR A 180 -22.03 -2.80 9.69
N VAL A 181 -22.61 -3.81 9.05
CA VAL A 181 -23.60 -3.65 7.99
C VAL A 181 -24.94 -4.24 8.45
N GLU A 182 -26.01 -3.46 8.45
CA GLU A 182 -27.34 -3.97 8.82
C GLU A 182 -28.02 -4.73 7.67
N ILE A 183 -27.93 -4.15 6.47
CA ILE A 183 -28.50 -4.68 5.23
C ILE A 183 -27.39 -4.58 4.17
N PRO A 184 -26.83 -5.70 3.71
CA PRO A 184 -25.87 -5.70 2.62
C PRO A 184 -26.46 -5.03 1.36
N ALA A 185 -25.71 -4.06 0.84
CA ALA A 185 -26.03 -3.33 -0.38
C ALA A 185 -24.72 -2.89 -1.04
N ASP A 186 -24.76 -2.65 -2.34
CA ASP A 186 -23.60 -2.10 -3.04
C ASP A 186 -23.21 -0.76 -2.41
N THR A 187 -21.92 -0.60 -2.15
CA THR A 187 -21.36 0.60 -1.51
C THR A 187 -19.99 0.88 -2.12
N TYR A 188 -19.40 2.01 -1.73
CA TYR A 188 -18.04 2.37 -2.09
C TYR A 188 -17.19 2.52 -0.83
N LEU A 189 -15.95 2.03 -0.88
CA LEU A 189 -14.93 2.32 0.10
C LEU A 189 -14.15 3.56 -0.35
N ASP A 190 -14.22 4.62 0.44
CA ASP A 190 -13.42 5.84 0.27
C ASP A 190 -11.97 5.57 0.71
N VAL A 191 -11.06 5.66 -0.25
CA VAL A 191 -9.61 5.49 -0.05
C VAL A 191 -8.87 6.84 -0.05
N SER A 192 -9.59 7.96 -0.06
CA SER A 192 -9.00 9.30 -0.12
C SER A 192 -8.05 9.56 1.05
N GLY A 193 -6.85 10.05 0.72
CA GLY A 193 -5.79 10.36 1.69
C GLY A 193 -4.91 9.16 2.08
N TRP A 194 -5.24 7.95 1.62
CA TRP A 194 -4.30 6.82 1.64
C TRP A 194 -3.35 6.91 0.45
N GLY A 195 -2.22 6.21 0.54
CA GLY A 195 -1.19 6.24 -0.49
C GLY A 195 -1.46 5.33 -1.69
N MET A 196 -0.81 4.18 -1.67
CA MET A 196 -0.95 3.14 -2.70
C MET A 196 -1.03 1.80 -2.00
N GLY A 197 -1.86 0.89 -2.49
CA GLY A 197 -2.08 -0.37 -1.80
C GLY A 197 -3.23 -1.21 -2.33
N GLU A 198 -3.61 -2.19 -1.53
CA GLU A 198 -4.60 -3.21 -1.84
C GLU A 198 -5.57 -3.42 -0.68
N VAL A 199 -6.81 -3.82 -1.00
CA VAL A 199 -7.90 -3.96 -0.03
C VAL A 199 -8.53 -5.34 -0.11
N TRP A 200 -8.86 -5.89 1.05
CA TRP A 200 -9.68 -7.08 1.22
C TRP A 200 -10.85 -6.79 2.17
N VAL A 201 -12.03 -7.30 1.82
CA VAL A 201 -13.23 -7.27 2.67
C VAL A 201 -13.61 -8.70 3.01
N ASN A 202 -13.73 -9.01 4.29
CA ASN A 202 -13.99 -10.36 4.79
C ASN A 202 -13.03 -11.42 4.22
N GLY A 203 -11.78 -11.04 3.96
CA GLY A 203 -10.75 -11.91 3.37
C GLY A 203 -10.79 -12.03 1.83
N HIS A 204 -11.78 -11.44 1.17
CA HIS A 204 -11.89 -11.41 -0.29
C HIS A 204 -11.24 -10.15 -0.86
N TYR A 205 -10.44 -10.30 -1.91
CA TYR A 205 -9.82 -9.16 -2.59
C TYR A 205 -10.89 -8.23 -3.17
N ALA A 206 -10.80 -6.95 -2.84
CA ALA A 206 -11.74 -5.91 -3.27
C ALA A 206 -11.16 -5.02 -4.38
N GLY A 207 -9.84 -4.79 -4.37
CA GLY A 207 -9.18 -3.97 -5.38
C GLY A 207 -7.91 -3.29 -4.88
N SER A 208 -7.18 -2.70 -5.82
CA SER A 208 -6.05 -1.81 -5.54
C SER A 208 -6.50 -0.36 -5.59
N TYR A 209 -5.73 0.52 -4.94
CA TYR A 209 -5.91 1.96 -5.00
C TYR A 209 -4.57 2.66 -5.15
N TRP A 210 -4.63 3.85 -5.72
CA TRP A 210 -3.50 4.76 -5.80
C TRP A 210 -3.99 6.20 -5.69
N GLU A 211 -3.34 6.98 -4.83
CA GLU A 211 -3.60 8.40 -4.60
C GLU A 211 -3.57 9.25 -5.88
N GLN A 212 -2.88 8.80 -6.93
CA GLN A 212 -2.81 9.49 -8.22
C GLN A 212 -3.98 9.18 -9.17
N ASN A 213 -4.78 8.16 -8.87
CA ASN A 213 -5.93 7.83 -9.71
C ASN A 213 -7.02 8.89 -9.58
N ALA A 214 -7.75 9.14 -10.68
CA ALA A 214 -8.90 10.04 -10.64
C ALA A 214 -10.01 9.51 -9.71
N GLN A 215 -10.25 8.19 -9.72
CA GLN A 215 -11.18 7.54 -8.81
C GLN A 215 -10.48 7.21 -7.49
N GLN A 216 -11.05 7.71 -6.39
CA GLN A 216 -10.60 7.50 -5.01
C GLN A 216 -11.59 6.66 -4.22
N SER A 217 -12.17 5.65 -4.88
CA SER A 217 -13.04 4.68 -4.22
C SER A 217 -13.02 3.32 -4.89
N ILE A 218 -13.21 2.27 -4.08
CA ILE A 218 -13.36 0.89 -4.54
C ILE A 218 -14.83 0.49 -4.36
N GLN A 219 -15.47 -0.01 -5.41
CA GLN A 219 -16.83 -0.53 -5.28
C GLN A 219 -16.80 -1.84 -4.49
N LEU A 220 -17.66 -1.95 -3.48
CA LEU A 220 -17.89 -3.15 -2.71
C LEU A 220 -19.29 -3.69 -3.04
N PRO A 221 -19.39 -4.77 -3.83
CA PRO A 221 -20.66 -5.42 -4.13
C PRO A 221 -21.33 -5.94 -2.85
N ALA A 222 -22.67 -5.92 -2.80
CA ALA A 222 -23.44 -6.41 -1.67
C ALA A 222 -23.06 -7.85 -1.24
N GLU A 223 -22.69 -8.70 -2.20
CA GLU A 223 -22.26 -10.09 -1.98
C GLU A 223 -20.94 -10.24 -1.22
N THR A 224 -20.10 -9.20 -1.19
CA THR A 224 -18.85 -9.18 -0.41
C THR A 224 -19.09 -8.82 1.06
N LEU A 225 -20.30 -8.33 1.37
CA LEU A 225 -20.70 -7.85 2.68
C LEU A 225 -21.63 -8.85 3.37
N GLN A 226 -21.50 -8.95 4.68
CA GLN A 226 -22.41 -9.75 5.51
C GLN A 226 -23.16 -8.88 6.51
N LYS A 227 -24.36 -9.31 6.90
CA LYS A 227 -25.10 -8.67 7.98
C LYS A 227 -24.32 -8.84 9.29
N GLY A 228 -24.15 -7.75 10.04
CA GLY A 228 -23.37 -7.70 11.27
C GLY A 228 -21.93 -7.24 11.01
N ALA A 229 -20.98 -7.81 11.74
CA ALA A 229 -19.58 -7.41 11.69
C ALA A 229 -18.92 -7.84 10.38
N ASN A 230 -18.16 -6.93 9.78
CA ASN A 230 -17.32 -7.15 8.61
C ASN A 230 -15.90 -6.73 8.95
N SER A 231 -14.90 -7.37 8.32
CA SER A 231 -13.50 -7.00 8.46
C SER A 231 -12.99 -6.32 7.19
N LEU A 232 -12.20 -5.26 7.37
CA LEU A 232 -11.45 -4.60 6.31
C LEU A 232 -9.96 -4.82 6.58
N THR A 233 -9.24 -5.37 5.61
CA THR A 233 -7.78 -5.47 5.62
C THR A 233 -7.22 -4.63 4.48
N VAL A 234 -6.20 -3.83 4.77
CA VAL A 234 -5.60 -2.89 3.82
C VAL A 234 -4.09 -3.07 3.84
N PHE A 235 -3.49 -3.44 2.71
CA PHE A 235 -2.05 -3.29 2.52
C PHE A 235 -1.78 -1.84 2.08
N GLU A 236 -0.83 -1.15 2.73
CA GLU A 236 -0.43 0.21 2.34
C GLU A 236 1.08 0.26 2.07
N LEU A 237 1.46 0.46 0.80
CA LEU A 237 2.86 0.58 0.36
C LEU A 237 3.46 1.96 0.70
N LYS A 238 2.64 3.00 0.61
CA LYS A 238 3.03 4.39 0.91
C LYS A 238 2.21 4.91 2.09
N SER A 239 2.75 4.76 3.30
CA SER A 239 2.05 5.17 4.52
C SER A 239 2.07 6.68 4.70
N ASN A 240 0.94 7.32 4.40
CA ASN A 240 0.73 8.77 4.63
C ASN A 240 0.26 9.09 6.07
N GLY A 241 0.20 8.08 6.95
CA GLY A 241 -0.24 8.23 8.35
C GLY A 241 -1.77 8.21 8.55
N LYS A 242 -2.56 8.05 7.47
CA LYS A 242 -4.01 7.90 7.52
C LYS A 242 -4.39 6.56 8.15
N ARG A 243 -5.33 6.56 9.10
CA ARG A 243 -5.77 5.32 9.82
C ARG A 243 -7.28 5.09 9.80
N THR A 244 -7.99 5.83 8.96
CA THR A 244 -9.43 5.71 8.80
C THR A 244 -9.78 5.62 7.33
N MET A 245 -10.70 4.73 7.00
CA MET A 245 -11.43 4.70 5.73
C MET A 245 -12.91 4.92 6.00
N ARG A 246 -13.70 5.21 4.95
CA ARG A 246 -15.13 5.45 5.10
C ARG A 246 -15.92 4.69 4.05
N LEU A 247 -17.13 4.27 4.40
CA LEU A 247 -18.10 3.83 3.42
C LEU A 247 -18.88 5.02 2.85
N SER A 248 -19.15 4.98 1.55
CA SER A 248 -19.91 5.98 0.82
C SER A 248 -20.97 5.31 -0.06
N ASP A 249 -22.10 5.99 -0.22
CA ASP A 249 -23.20 5.60 -1.12
C ASP A 249 -22.88 5.87 -2.60
N LYS A 250 -21.79 6.59 -2.90
CA LYS A 250 -21.37 6.97 -4.24
C LYS A 250 -19.87 6.83 -4.42
N ALA A 251 -19.47 6.68 -5.68
CA ALA A 251 -18.07 6.75 -6.05
C ALA A 251 -17.47 8.13 -5.68
N ILE A 252 -16.23 8.10 -5.20
CA ILE A 252 -15.43 9.28 -4.88
C ILE A 252 -14.33 9.45 -5.92
N PHE A 253 -14.09 10.69 -6.31
CA PHE A 253 -13.08 11.12 -7.27
C PHE A 253 -12.28 12.30 -6.70
N ASN A 254 -11.04 12.45 -7.15
CA ASN A 254 -10.18 13.61 -6.86
C ASN A 254 -10.67 14.90 -7.52
#